data_AF-A0AAU5XDU1-F1
#
_entry.id   AF-A0AAU5XDU1-F1
#
_cell.length_a   1.000
_cell.length_b   1.000
_cell.length_c   1.000
_cell.angle_alpha   90.00
_cell.angle_beta   90.00
_cell.angle_gamma   90.00
#
_symmetry.space_group_name_H-M   'P 1'
#
loop_
_entity.id
_entity.type
_entity.pdbx_description
1 polymer ?
#
loop_
_entity_poly.entity_id
_entity_poly.type
_entity_poly.pdbx_seq_one_letter_code
_entity_poly.pdbx_strand_id
1 'polypeptide(L)' 'MRDFAALSGMAMLCVTGGTARDLEEFDTLFAASGWRRGTTYPVGGGYHGPELHAV' A
#
# COMPACT_ATOMS: atom_id res chain seq x y z
N MET A 1 23.24 -2.17 1.84
CA MET A 1 22.15 -1.27 2.25
C MET A 1 21.01 -2.17 2.74
N ARG A 2 20.51 -2.03 3.97
CA ARG A 2 19.38 -2.87 4.45
C ARG A 2 18.12 -2.51 3.65
N ASP A 3 17.29 -3.51 3.33
CA ASP A 3 16.02 -3.31 2.65
C ASP A 3 15.02 -2.60 3.58
N PHE A 4 14.72 -1.33 3.29
CA PHE A 4 13.81 -0.52 4.07
C PHE A 4 12.37 -1.05 4.03
N ALA A 5 11.94 -1.63 2.90
CA ALA A 5 10.60 -2.18 2.77
C ALA A 5 10.42 -3.39 3.70
N ALA A 6 11.43 -4.27 3.74
CA ALA A 6 11.43 -5.41 4.67
C ALA A 6 11.42 -4.97 6.15
N LEU A 7 12.24 -3.96 6.51
CA LEU A 7 12.27 -3.43 7.88
C LEU A 7 10.95 -2.77 8.28
N SER A 8 10.36 -1.97 7.38
CA SER A 8 9.06 -1.33 7.61
C SER A 8 7.93 -2.36 7.72
N GLY A 9 7.96 -3.41 6.89
CA GLY A 9 7.03 -4.53 6.99
C GLY A 9 7.10 -5.26 8.34
N MET A 10 8.32 -5.55 8.82
CA MET A 10 8.52 -6.15 10.15
C MET A 10 8.05 -5.20 11.26
N ALA A 11 8.31 -3.90 11.15
CA ALA A 11 7.85 -2.91 12.13
C ALA A 11 6.30 -2.85 12.17
N MET A 12 5.64 -2.81 11.02
CA MET A 12 4.17 -2.86 10.93
C MET A 12 3.61 -4.13 11.59
N LEU A 13 4.20 -5.29 11.29
CA LEU A 13 3.79 -6.55 11.90
C LEU A 13 3.92 -6.51 13.43
N CYS A 14 5.08 -6.10 13.95
CA CYS A 14 5.33 -6.10 15.39
C CYS A 14 4.50 -5.07 16.17
N VAL A 15 4.19 -3.91 15.56
CA VAL A 15 3.54 -2.80 16.26
C VAL A 15 2.02 -2.83 16.10
N THR A 16 1.51 -3.21 14.92
CA THR A 16 0.07 -3.13 14.61
C THR A 16 -0.55 -4.47 14.25
N GLY A 17 0.25 -5.52 14.07
CA GLY A 17 -0.20 -6.78 13.45
C GLY A 17 -0.49 -6.63 11.96
N GLY A 18 -0.14 -5.49 11.36
CA GLY A 18 -0.37 -5.21 9.95
C GLY A 18 0.68 -5.84 9.03
N THR A 19 0.40 -5.82 7.73
CA THR A 19 1.34 -6.22 6.68
C THR A 19 1.44 -5.14 5.62
N ALA A 20 2.64 -4.96 5.06
CA ALA A 20 2.79 -4.25 3.80
C ALA A 20 2.08 -5.03 2.70
N ARG A 21 1.54 -4.32 1.71
CA ARG A 21 0.80 -4.88 0.59
C ARG A 21 1.28 -4.30 -0.72
N ASP A 22 1.23 -5.10 -1.77
CA ASP A 22 1.41 -4.60 -3.13
C ASP A 22 0.13 -3.97 -3.69
N LEU A 23 0.22 -3.45 -4.92
CA LEU A 23 -0.89 -2.75 -5.55
C LEU A 23 -2.07 -3.68 -5.90
N GLU A 24 -1.82 -4.96 -6.18
CA GLU A 24 -2.86 -5.93 -6.52
C GLU A 24 -3.67 -6.31 -5.29
N GLU A 25 -2.99 -6.52 -4.16
CA GLU A 25 -3.65 -6.72 -2.86
C GLU A 25 -4.49 -5.51 -2.47
N PHE A 26 -3.98 -4.29 -2.70
CA PHE A 26 -4.76 -3.08 -2.50
C PHE A 26 -5.94 -2.95 -3.47
N ASP A 27 -5.79 -3.32 -4.75
CA ASP A 27 -6.89 -3.31 -5.72
C ASP A 27 -8.05 -4.20 -5.30
N THR A 28 -7.74 -5.36 -4.71
CA THR A 28 -8.75 -6.26 -4.13
C THR A 28 -9.52 -5.58 -2.99
N LEU A 29 -8.81 -4.87 -2.11
CA LEU A 29 -9.42 -4.14 -0.99
C LEU A 29 -10.24 -2.93 -1.45
N PHE A 30 -9.77 -2.21 -2.48
CA PHE A 30 -10.51 -1.10 -3.06
C PHE A 30 -11.80 -1.60 -3.71
N ALA A 31 -11.73 -2.66 -4.52
CA ALA A 31 -12.91 -3.24 -5.15
C ALA A 31 -13.95 -3.69 -4.10
N ALA A 32 -13.51 -4.34 -3.02
CA ALA A 32 -14.37 -4.76 -1.92
C ALA A 32 -15.03 -3.59 -1.16
N SER A 33 -14.47 -2.37 -1.27
CA SER A 33 -14.97 -1.16 -0.61
C SER A 33 -15.66 -0.18 -1.55
N GLY A 34 -15.93 -0.57 -2.80
CA GLY A 34 -16.62 0.27 -3.78
C GLY A 34 -15.72 1.31 -4.47
N TRP A 35 -14.41 1.07 -4.49
CA TRP A 35 -13.42 1.94 -5.12
C TRP A 35 -12.63 1.21 -6.20
N ARG A 36 -12.14 1.98 -7.17
CA ARG A 36 -11.20 1.51 -8.20
C ARG A 36 -9.97 2.40 -8.22
N ARG A 37 -8.78 1.80 -8.24
CA ARG A 37 -7.51 2.53 -8.36
C ARG A 37 -7.38 3.19 -9.74
N GLY A 38 -7.01 4.47 -9.72
CA GLY A 38 -6.62 5.28 -10.88
C GLY A 38 -5.11 5.32 -11.03
N THR A 39 -4.56 6.51 -11.24
CA THR A 39 -3.12 6.69 -11.39
C THR A 39 -2.42 6.52 -10.05
N THR A 40 -1.21 5.95 -10.07
CA THR A 40 -0.30 5.93 -8.93
C THR A 40 0.92 6.79 -9.22
N TYR A 41 1.32 7.63 -8.28
CA TYR A 41 2.48 8.51 -8.43
C TYR A 41 3.44 8.39 -7.24
N PRO A 42 4.76 8.56 -7.46
CA PRO A 42 5.73 8.57 -6.36
C PRO A 42 5.52 9.82 -5.50
N VAL A 43 5.57 9.66 -4.17
CA VAL A 43 5.45 10.79 -3.20
C VAL A 43 6.72 11.00 -2.36
N GLY A 44 7.77 10.22 -2.61
CA GLY A 44 9.04 10.27 -1.88
C GLY A 44 9.17 9.19 -0.80
N GLY A 45 10.40 8.94 -0.34
CA GLY A 45 10.66 7.96 0.74
C GLY A 45 10.30 6.50 0.42
N GLY A 46 10.14 6.16 -0.87
CA GLY A 46 9.69 4.83 -1.31
C GLY A 46 8.16 4.65 -1.33
N TYR A 47 7.38 5.69 -0.97
CA TYR A 47 5.92 5.66 -0.96
C TYR A 47 5.31 6.07 -2.29
N HIS A 48 4.11 5.55 -2.56
CA HIS A 48 3.28 5.90 -3.71
C HIS A 48 1.92 6.37 -3.24
N GLY A 49 1.38 7.41 -3.89
CA GLY A 49 0.01 7.88 -3.71
C GLY A 49 -0.90 7.28 -4.79
N PRO A 50 -1.95 6.53 -4.43
CA PRO A 50 -2.98 6.09 -5.37
C PRO A 50 -4.15 7.09 -5.45
N GLU A 51 -4.59 7.42 -6.65
CA GLU A 51 -5.91 8.02 -6.90
C GLU A 51 -6.98 6.93 -6.79
N LEU A 52 -8.14 7.24 -6.17
CA LEU A 52 -9.28 6.33 -6.08
C LEU A 52 -10.53 6.96 -6.70
N HIS A 53 -11.24 6.18 -7.51
CA HIS A 53 -12.52 6.55 -8.09
C HIS A 53 -13.62 5.69 -7.47
N ALA A 54 -14.73 6.30 -7.07
CA ALA A 54 -15.90 5.56 -6.65
C ALA A 54 -16.48 4.76 -7.83
N VAL A 55 -16.99 3.56 -7.53
CA VAL A 55 -17.67 2.67 -8.48
C VAL A 55 -19.17 2.90 -8.43
#